data_AF-A0A9C9VKZ7-F1
#
_entry.id   AF-A0A9C9VKZ7-F1
#
_cell.length_a   1.000
_cell.length_b   1.000
_cell.length_c   1.000
_cell.angle_alpha   90.00
_cell.angle_beta   90.00
_cell.angle_gamma   90.00
#
_symmetry.space_group_name_H-M   'P 1'
#
loop_
_entity.id
_entity.type
_entity.pdbx_description
1 polymer ?
#
loop_
_entity_poly.entity_id
_entity_poly.type
_entity_poly.pdbx_seq_one_letter_code
_entity_poly.pdbx_strand_id
1 'polypeptide(L)'
;PSVIKGKRVLIIEDGPTLTHGGMKIGAGYVAAKKFGAAEIIDPKPYAVGTIADTYKKYPDTGIILPAMGYSEQQIKDLEKTIENVPCDAVVIGTPIDLKRVAKIDKPSTRVRYELDEIGKPDLEDIITDFLKRKNLV
;
A
#
# COMPACT_ATOMS: atom_id res chain seq x y z
N PRO A 1 -10.02 -10.95 5.84
CA PRO A 1 -11.05 -10.14 6.57
C PRO A 1 -10.83 -10.03 8.09
N SER A 2 -10.54 -11.15 8.78
CA SER A 2 -10.40 -11.20 10.26
C SER A 2 -9.31 -10.29 10.84
N VAL A 3 -8.22 -10.05 10.10
CA VAL A 3 -7.13 -9.15 10.50
C VAL A 3 -7.55 -7.68 10.49
N ILE A 4 -8.59 -7.32 9.71
CA ILE A 4 -9.02 -5.93 9.50
C ILE A 4 -10.29 -5.60 10.29
N LYS A 5 -11.31 -6.47 10.24
CA LYS A 5 -12.66 -6.16 10.71
C LYS A 5 -12.66 -5.80 12.21
N GLY A 6 -13.15 -4.62 12.54
CA GLY A 6 -13.26 -4.12 13.92
C GLY A 6 -11.91 -3.82 14.59
N LYS A 7 -10.81 -3.77 13.84
CA LYS A 7 -9.46 -3.49 14.35
C LYS A 7 -9.03 -2.06 14.05
N ARG A 8 -8.19 -1.50 14.92
CA ARG A 8 -7.41 -0.29 14.62
C ARG A 8 -6.22 -0.70 13.77
N VAL A 9 -6.15 -0.24 12.54
CA VAL A 9 -5.16 -0.71 11.57
C VAL A 9 -4.15 0.36 11.20
N LEU A 10 -2.90 -0.07 11.01
CA LEU A 10 -1.88 0.69 10.29
C LEU A 10 -1.89 0.24 8.83
N ILE A 11 -1.89 1.19 7.90
CA ILE A 11 -1.76 0.90 6.48
C ILE A 11 -0.36 1.23 6.01
N ILE A 12 0.26 0.28 5.31
CA ILE A 12 1.52 0.46 4.60
C ILE A 12 1.23 0.39 3.10
N GLU A 13 1.62 1.41 2.35
CA GLU A 13 1.44 1.45 0.89
C GLU A 13 2.77 1.63 0.17
N ASP A 14 2.72 1.43 -1.14
CA ASP A 14 3.84 1.73 -2.01
C ASP A 14 4.13 3.23 -2.04
N GLY A 15 5.35 3.59 -1.64
CA GLY A 15 5.77 4.98 -1.49
C GLY A 15 5.69 5.81 -2.78
N PRO A 16 6.20 5.34 -3.94
CA PRO A 16 6.13 6.08 -5.21
C PRO A 16 4.71 6.44 -5.64
N THR A 17 3.73 5.56 -5.41
CA THR A 17 2.32 5.80 -5.74
C THR A 17 1.75 7.01 -5.02
N LEU A 18 2.15 7.21 -3.76
CA LEU A 18 1.65 8.30 -2.91
C LEU A 18 2.48 9.57 -2.97
N THR A 19 3.77 9.44 -3.29
CA THR A 19 4.71 10.58 -3.29
C THR A 19 4.84 11.24 -4.66
N HIS A 20 4.66 10.49 -5.75
CA HIS A 20 4.82 10.99 -7.13
C HIS A 20 3.70 10.54 -8.09
N GLY A 21 2.93 9.50 -7.74
CA GLY A 21 1.89 8.92 -8.59
C GLY A 21 0.54 9.65 -8.56
N GLY A 22 0.39 10.71 -7.75
CA GLY A 22 -0.84 11.51 -7.66
C GLY A 22 -2.02 10.81 -6.95
N MET A 23 -1.87 9.56 -6.54
CA MET A 23 -2.90 8.84 -5.78
C MET A 23 -2.83 9.23 -4.31
N LYS A 24 -3.97 9.64 -3.74
CA LYS A 24 -4.08 10.02 -2.31
C LYS A 24 -4.33 8.83 -1.38
N ILE A 25 -4.80 7.71 -1.94
CA ILE A 25 -5.14 6.48 -1.23
C ILE A 25 -4.70 5.28 -2.07
N GLY A 26 -4.21 4.23 -1.41
CA GLY A 26 -3.79 2.99 -2.05
C GLY A 26 -4.72 1.80 -1.76
N ALA A 27 -4.30 0.62 -2.20
CA ALA A 27 -5.11 -0.61 -2.12
C ALA A 27 -5.37 -1.05 -0.67
N GLY A 28 -4.39 -0.90 0.21
CA GLY A 28 -4.52 -1.13 1.65
C GLY A 28 -5.56 -0.23 2.30
N TYR A 29 -5.62 1.06 1.92
CA TYR A 29 -6.68 1.97 2.40
C TYR A 29 -8.07 1.54 1.96
N VAL A 30 -8.23 1.23 0.67
CA VAL A 30 -9.50 0.74 0.12
C VAL A 30 -9.94 -0.54 0.82
N ALA A 31 -9.02 -1.49 1.04
CA ALA A 31 -9.30 -2.73 1.75
C ALA A 31 -9.68 -2.50 3.22
N ALA A 32 -8.97 -1.61 3.93
CA ALA A 32 -9.28 -1.28 5.32
C ALA A 32 -10.72 -0.77 5.47
N LYS A 33 -11.16 0.13 4.57
CA LYS A 33 -12.54 0.62 4.53
C LYS A 33 -13.53 -0.48 4.14
N LYS A 34 -13.27 -1.20 3.05
CA LYS A 34 -14.15 -2.25 2.51
C LYS A 34 -14.42 -3.37 3.53
N PHE A 35 -13.41 -3.75 4.32
CA PHE A 35 -13.53 -4.84 5.29
C PHE A 35 -13.83 -4.38 6.73
N GLY A 36 -14.14 -3.09 6.92
CA GLY A 36 -14.67 -2.57 8.17
C GLY A 36 -13.64 -2.46 9.30
N ALA A 37 -12.47 -1.88 9.02
CA ALA A 37 -11.56 -1.43 10.08
C ALA A 37 -12.29 -0.47 11.03
N ALA A 38 -12.04 -0.59 12.34
CA ALA A 38 -12.62 0.31 13.33
C ALA A 38 -12.02 1.71 13.22
N GLU A 39 -10.70 1.77 12.98
CA GLU A 39 -9.95 3.02 12.87
C GLU A 39 -8.72 2.80 11.98
N ILE A 40 -8.28 3.84 11.27
CA ILE A 40 -7.00 3.86 10.57
C ILE A 40 -6.09 4.80 11.35
N ILE A 41 -5.02 4.27 11.92
CA ILE A 41 -4.11 5.02 12.80
C ILE A 41 -3.14 5.84 11.96
N ASP A 42 -3.03 7.14 12.23
CA ASP A 42 -2.02 8.00 11.62
C ASP A 42 -0.62 7.61 12.12
N PRO A 43 0.29 7.15 11.23
CA PRO A 43 1.65 6.78 11.61
C PRO A 43 2.59 7.97 11.85
N LYS A 44 2.26 9.19 11.39
CA LYS A 44 3.18 10.34 11.42
C LYS A 44 3.79 10.64 12.79
N PRO A 45 3.03 10.61 13.92
CA PRO A 45 3.59 10.88 15.25
C PRO A 45 4.60 9.83 15.73
N TYR A 46 4.62 8.64 15.10
CA TYR A 46 5.42 7.49 15.50
C TYR A 46 6.59 7.22 14.56
N ALA A 47 6.71 8.02 13.49
CA ALA A 47 7.71 7.90 12.45
C ALA A 47 9.11 8.24 12.98
N VAL A 48 10.09 7.43 12.60
CA VAL A 48 11.50 7.64 12.97
C VAL A 48 12.41 7.62 11.74
N GLY A 49 13.60 8.20 11.88
CA GLY A 49 14.66 8.15 10.86
C GLY A 49 14.19 8.58 9.47
N THR A 50 14.51 7.77 8.47
CA THR A 50 14.21 8.09 7.06
C THR A 50 12.71 8.20 6.76
N ILE A 51 11.86 7.57 7.57
CA ILE A 51 10.40 7.67 7.44
C ILE A 51 9.91 9.04 7.91
N ALA A 52 10.42 9.54 9.04
CA ALA A 52 10.10 10.88 9.52
C ALA A 52 10.51 11.95 8.49
N ASP A 53 11.69 11.77 7.87
CA ASP A 53 12.16 12.66 6.82
C ASP A 53 11.32 12.56 5.53
N THR A 54 10.80 11.38 5.22
CA THR A 54 9.85 11.18 4.12
C THR A 54 8.59 12.02 4.33
N TYR A 55 8.00 12.04 5.53
CA TYR A 55 6.83 12.88 5.79
C TYR A 55 7.12 14.37 5.71
N LYS A 56 8.32 14.82 6.09
CA LYS A 56 8.73 16.22 5.91
C LYS A 56 8.85 16.57 4.42
N LYS A 57 9.40 15.65 3.62
CA LYS A 57 9.58 15.84 2.18
C LYS A 57 8.26 15.77 1.41
N TYR A 58 7.34 14.91 1.85
CA TYR A 58 6.03 14.69 1.24
C TYR A 58 4.90 14.86 2.28
N PRO A 59 4.58 16.11 2.68
CA PRO A 59 3.61 16.38 3.74
C PRO A 59 2.21 15.84 3.43
N ASP A 60 1.86 15.75 2.15
CA ASP A 60 0.54 15.33 1.65
C ASP A 60 0.31 13.81 1.63
N THR A 61 1.26 13.00 2.11
CA THR A 61 1.17 11.52 2.16
C THR A 61 -0.04 11.00 2.95
N GLY A 62 -0.71 11.87 3.73
CA GLY A 62 -1.90 11.51 4.50
C GLY A 62 -1.60 10.53 5.64
N ILE A 63 -2.58 9.70 6.01
CA ILE A 63 -2.52 8.76 7.15
C ILE A 63 -1.95 7.38 6.78
N ILE A 64 -1.02 7.35 5.83
CA ILE A 64 -0.44 6.13 5.28
C ILE A 64 1.04 6.07 5.58
N LEU A 65 1.56 4.89 5.93
CA LEU A 65 2.98 4.63 6.05
C LEU A 65 3.59 4.30 4.69
N PRO A 66 4.42 5.17 4.09
CA PRO A 66 5.03 4.88 2.80
C PRO A 66 6.19 3.89 2.96
N ALA A 67 6.17 2.79 2.22
CA ALA A 67 7.33 1.91 2.08
C ALA A 67 8.34 2.55 1.10
N MET A 68 9.33 3.25 1.63
CA MET A 68 10.33 3.99 0.83
C MET A 68 11.72 3.32 0.89
N GLY A 69 12.05 2.57 -0.16
CA GLY A 69 13.35 1.92 -0.28
C GLY A 69 13.57 0.81 0.74
N TYR A 70 14.66 0.06 0.55
CA TYR A 70 14.97 -1.16 1.31
C TYR A 70 16.46 -1.27 1.65
N SER A 71 17.15 -0.16 1.84
CA SER A 71 18.46 -0.20 2.49
C SER A 71 18.33 -0.70 3.92
N GLU A 72 19.40 -1.23 4.52
CA GLU A 72 19.36 -1.74 5.89
C GLU A 72 18.79 -0.72 6.90
N GLN A 73 19.18 0.56 6.76
CA GLN A 73 18.68 1.62 7.64
C GLN A 73 17.20 1.89 7.40
N GLN A 74 16.76 1.94 6.14
CA GLN A 74 15.34 2.15 5.79
C GLN A 74 14.45 1.02 6.32
N ILE A 75 14.92 -0.22 6.24
CA ILE A 75 14.22 -1.39 6.80
C ILE A 75 14.09 -1.25 8.31
N LYS A 76 15.18 -0.94 9.03
CA LYS A 76 15.15 -0.75 10.49
C LYS A 76 14.22 0.38 10.91
N ASP A 77 14.25 1.50 10.21
CA ASP A 77 13.37 2.65 10.49
C ASP A 77 11.90 2.32 10.21
N LEU A 78 11.63 1.55 9.15
CA LEU A 78 10.29 1.05 8.84
C LEU A 78 9.78 0.10 9.92
N GLU A 79 10.57 -0.90 10.31
CA GLU A 79 10.25 -1.84 11.39
C GLU A 79 9.96 -1.09 12.70
N LYS A 80 10.84 -0.15 13.07
CA LYS A 80 10.69 0.62 14.30
C LYS A 80 9.46 1.53 14.28
N THR A 81 9.18 2.15 13.15
CA THR A 81 7.96 2.95 12.96
C THR A 81 6.73 2.06 13.12
N ILE A 82 6.69 0.89 12.47
CA ILE A 82 5.58 -0.07 12.61
C ILE A 82 5.41 -0.50 14.06
N GLU A 83 6.49 -0.77 14.79
CA GLU A 83 6.46 -1.14 16.20
C GLU A 83 5.82 -0.05 17.07
N ASN A 84 6.21 1.22 16.86
CA ASN A 84 5.76 2.36 17.66
C ASN A 84 4.27 2.71 17.44
N VAL A 85 3.70 2.42 16.27
CA VAL A 85 2.30 2.76 15.98
C VAL A 85 1.35 1.92 16.82
N PRO A 86 0.44 2.50 17.64
CA PRO A 86 -0.47 1.74 18.48
C PRO A 86 -1.67 1.19 17.67
N CYS A 87 -1.42 0.21 16.79
CA CYS A 87 -2.43 -0.50 16.02
C CYS A 87 -2.55 -1.97 16.46
N ASP A 88 -3.71 -2.56 16.21
CA ASP A 88 -3.98 -3.98 16.47
C ASP A 88 -3.47 -4.87 15.33
N ALA A 89 -3.40 -4.32 14.12
CA ALA A 89 -3.00 -5.03 12.92
C ALA A 89 -2.43 -4.11 11.83
N VAL A 90 -1.69 -4.70 10.88
CA VAL A 90 -1.07 -4.01 9.74
C VAL A 90 -1.68 -4.51 8.42
N VAL A 91 -2.08 -3.57 7.56
CA VAL A 91 -2.57 -3.83 6.20
C VAL A 91 -1.49 -3.41 5.22
N ILE A 92 -0.95 -4.37 4.48
CA ILE A 92 0.17 -4.17 3.55
C ILE A 92 -0.39 -4.08 2.13
N GLY A 93 -0.37 -2.89 1.53
CA GLY A 93 -0.77 -2.61 0.15
C GLY A 93 0.39 -2.55 -0.84
N THR A 94 1.59 -2.99 -0.46
CA THR A 94 2.77 -2.97 -1.34
C THR A 94 2.74 -4.07 -2.42
N PRO A 95 3.23 -3.79 -3.65
CA PRO A 95 3.37 -4.79 -4.71
C PRO A 95 4.30 -5.95 -4.37
N ILE A 96 5.27 -5.75 -3.46
CA ILE A 96 6.12 -6.82 -2.94
C ILE A 96 5.53 -7.42 -1.65
N ASP A 97 5.99 -8.61 -1.28
CA ASP A 97 5.71 -9.17 0.04
C ASP A 97 6.65 -8.55 1.08
N LEU A 98 6.17 -7.52 1.78
CA LEU A 98 6.96 -6.76 2.74
C LEU A 98 7.52 -7.62 3.88
N LYS A 99 6.86 -8.73 4.23
CA LYS A 99 7.34 -9.65 5.27
C LYS A 99 8.64 -10.37 4.91
N ARG A 100 9.00 -10.38 3.63
CA ARG A 100 10.27 -10.95 3.16
C ARG A 100 11.46 -10.02 3.37
N VAL A 101 11.21 -8.74 3.65
CA VAL A 101 12.26 -7.71 3.79
C VAL A 101 12.27 -7.05 5.17
N ALA A 102 11.11 -6.97 5.83
CA ALA A 102 10.98 -6.34 7.14
C ALA A 102 10.20 -7.25 8.09
N LYS A 103 10.66 -7.29 9.35
CA LYS A 103 10.00 -8.00 10.45
C LYS A 103 8.79 -7.21 10.94
N ILE A 104 7.63 -7.85 10.88
CA ILE A 104 6.35 -7.27 11.33
C ILE A 104 5.72 -8.24 12.32
N ASP A 105 5.93 -7.99 13.61
CA ASP A 105 5.43 -8.85 14.70
C ASP A 105 3.92 -8.71 14.93
N LYS A 106 3.33 -7.58 14.52
CA LYS A 106 1.89 -7.34 14.62
C LYS A 106 1.13 -8.22 13.60
N PRO A 107 -0.08 -8.70 13.96
CA PRO A 107 -0.95 -9.38 13.00
C PRO A 107 -1.09 -8.59 11.71
N SER A 108 -0.89 -9.24 10.57
CA SER A 108 -0.74 -8.50 9.32
C SER A 108 -1.21 -9.29 8.12
N THR A 109 -1.82 -8.58 7.18
CA THR A 109 -2.37 -9.15 5.95
C THR A 109 -1.93 -8.33 4.75
N ARG A 110 -1.72 -9.02 3.63
CA ARG A 110 -1.32 -8.39 2.37
C ARG A 110 -2.53 -8.26 1.46
N VAL A 111 -2.74 -7.05 0.97
CA VAL A 111 -3.77 -6.73 -0.02
C VAL A 111 -3.15 -6.91 -1.39
N ARG A 112 -3.86 -7.63 -2.25
CA ARG A 112 -3.52 -7.78 -3.66
C ARG A 112 -4.63 -7.14 -4.46
N TYR A 113 -4.26 -6.49 -5.55
CA TYR A 113 -5.15 -5.94 -6.53
C TYR A 113 -4.61 -6.27 -7.91
N GLU A 114 -5.51 -6.31 -8.87
CA GLU A 114 -5.21 -6.49 -10.28
C GLU A 114 -6.01 -5.46 -11.08
N LEU A 115 -5.54 -5.16 -12.29
CA LEU A 115 -6.29 -4.33 -13.21
C LEU A 115 -7.53 -5.12 -13.63
N ASP A 116 -8.69 -4.47 -13.55
CA ASP A 116 -9.95 -4.97 -14.06
C ASP A 116 -10.49 -3.95 -15.07
N GLU A 117 -10.62 -4.36 -16.33
CA GLU A 117 -11.09 -3.49 -17.40
C GLU A 117 -12.62 -3.44 -17.38
N ILE A 118 -13.16 -2.30 -16.97
CA ILE A 118 -14.61 -2.10 -16.87
C ILE A 118 -15.11 -1.50 -18.19
N GLY A 119 -15.77 -2.33 -18.98
CA GLY A 119 -16.46 -1.90 -20.20
C GLY A 119 -15.87 -2.51 -21.47
N LYS A 120 -16.45 -2.12 -22.61
CA LYS A 120 -16.10 -2.61 -23.94
C LYS A 120 -16.02 -1.44 -24.93
N PRO A 121 -15.15 -1.49 -25.95
CA PRO A 121 -14.14 -2.54 -26.17
C PRO A 121 -13.01 -2.45 -25.14
N ASP A 122 -12.50 -3.59 -24.70
CA ASP A 122 -11.33 -3.68 -23.83
C ASP A 122 -10.03 -3.85 -24.63
N LEU A 123 -8.90 -3.92 -23.95
CA LEU A 123 -7.59 -4.08 -24.59
C LEU A 123 -7.53 -5.34 -25.45
N GLU A 124 -8.14 -6.45 -25.01
CA GLU A 124 -8.20 -7.69 -25.78
C GLU A 124 -8.98 -7.50 -27.09
N ASP A 125 -10.13 -6.82 -27.05
CA ASP A 125 -10.91 -6.51 -28.25
C ASP A 125 -10.13 -5.63 -29.22
N ILE A 126 -9.45 -4.60 -28.71
CA ILE A 126 -8.66 -3.67 -29.51
C ILE A 126 -7.49 -4.41 -30.19
N ILE A 127 -6.78 -5.25 -29.44
CA ILE A 127 -5.68 -6.05 -29.97
C ILE A 127 -6.20 -7.04 -31.01
N THR A 128 -7.31 -7.73 -30.73
CA THR A 128 -7.90 -8.71 -31.64
C THR A 128 -8.34 -8.06 -32.94
N ASP A 129 -9.02 -6.92 -32.88
CA ASP A 129 -9.45 -6.17 -34.04
C ASP A 129 -8.27 -5.62 -34.86
N PHE A 130 -7.20 -5.17 -34.18
CA PHE A 130 -5.97 -4.77 -34.86
C PHE A 130 -5.32 -5.95 -35.60
N LEU A 131 -5.17 -7.11 -34.96
CA LEU A 131 -4.54 -8.29 -35.56
C LEU A 131 -5.33 -8.78 -36.78
N LYS A 132 -6.67 -8.79 -36.71
CA LYS A 132 -7.55 -9.11 -37.83
C LYS A 132 -7.35 -8.13 -39.00
N ARG A 133 -7.33 -6.82 -38.73
CA ARG A 133 -7.09 -5.79 -39.76
C ARG A 133 -5.72 -5.89 -40.43
N LYS A 134 -4.74 -6.50 -39.76
CA LYS A 134 -3.39 -6.72 -40.28
C LYS A 134 -3.17 -8.13 -40.84
N ASN A 135 -4.20 -8.98 -40.91
CA ASN A 135 -4.11 -10.38 -41.33
C ASN A 135 -3.03 -11.17 -40.57
N LEU A 136 -2.88 -10.89 -39.27
CA LEU A 136 -1.94 -11.61 -38.40
C LEU A 136 -2.62 -12.75 -37.63
N VAL A 137 -3.97 -12.72 -37.58
CA VAL A 137 -4.89 -13.76 -37.11
C VAL A 137 -6.15 -13.76 -37.94
#